data_AF-A0A1G0JJT3-F1
#
_entry.id   AF-A0A1G0JJT3-F1
#
_cell.length_a   1.000
_cell.length_b   1.000
_cell.length_c   1.000
_cell.angle_alpha   90.00
_cell.angle_beta   90.00
_cell.angle_gamma   90.00
#
_symmetry.space_group_name_H-M   'P 1'
#
loop_
_entity.id
_entity.type
_entity.pdbx_description
1 polymer ?
#
loop_
_entity_poly.entity_id
_entity_poly.type
_entity_poly.pdbx_seq_one_letter_code
_entity_poly.pdbx_strand_id
1 'polypeptide(L)'
;MAVKWRGVTDRGKIIRPDCLIRFSCLLSIIIFLVLSGTNPAYSYDEESHHSGGPALDEAAAFKFSQSALGNNIGDHRFTNSDGEDTNLAQFLGKPLLVSLIYTSCYHTCPILTKHLSDVVRIARDALGDDSFSVISVGFDTAVDSPERMRIFAKERGIDMPIWSFLSTDQSTIDALSSELGFIYFRSPKGFDHLAQITLLDAGGRVYRQIYGDNFEPPVLVEPLKDLVFGKHTESDLLTGWINNIRLFCTIYDPTRKRYRFDYSIFIAIGIGILTLGATAIFVVRSWRQHKSTA
;
A
#
# COMPACT_ATOMS: atom_id res chain seq x y z
N MET A 1 57.97 -28.24 30.96
CA MET A 1 56.50 -28.08 31.01
C MET A 1 56.17 -26.62 30.70
N ALA A 2 55.12 -26.40 29.90
CA ALA A 2 54.63 -25.12 29.37
C ALA A 2 54.38 -24.08 30.49
N VAL A 3 54.31 -22.77 30.21
CA VAL A 3 53.10 -22.09 29.70
C VAL A 3 53.44 -20.83 28.88
N LYS A 4 52.65 -20.71 27.82
CA LYS A 4 52.52 -19.71 26.74
C LYS A 4 51.73 -18.48 27.20
N TRP A 5 52.16 -17.26 26.84
CA TRP A 5 51.26 -16.12 26.64
C TRP A 5 51.63 -15.33 25.38
N ARG A 6 50.56 -14.93 24.68
CA ARG A 6 50.49 -14.44 23.30
C ARG A 6 51.04 -13.03 23.14
N GLY A 7 51.85 -12.81 22.10
CA GLY A 7 52.13 -11.49 21.54
C GLY A 7 51.10 -11.12 20.47
N VAL A 8 50.48 -9.96 20.65
CA VAL A 8 49.77 -9.22 19.60
C VAL A 8 50.75 -8.22 19.02
N THR A 9 51.10 -8.37 17.75
CA THR A 9 51.65 -7.30 16.91
C THR A 9 51.12 -7.51 15.51
N ASP A 10 50.38 -6.55 14.98
CA ASP A 10 50.33 -6.40 13.53
C ASP A 10 50.68 -4.96 13.15
N ARG A 11 51.62 -4.87 12.20
CA ARG A 11 52.28 -3.67 11.73
C ARG A 11 51.55 -3.18 10.48
N GLY A 12 51.48 -1.87 10.33
CA GLY A 12 50.98 -1.23 9.12
C GLY A 12 51.74 -1.64 7.85
N LYS A 13 50.99 -1.67 6.74
CA LYS A 13 51.47 -1.58 5.35
C LYS A 13 50.46 -0.71 4.59
N ILE A 14 50.83 0.52 4.23
CA ILE A 14 51.41 0.94 2.95
C ILE A 14 50.43 0.72 1.78
N ILE A 15 49.76 1.81 1.42
CA ILE A 15 48.96 2.00 0.21
C ILE A 15 49.93 2.12 -0.97
N ARG A 16 49.80 1.27 -2.00
CA ARG A 16 50.49 1.42 -3.29
C ARG A 16 49.51 1.91 -4.36
N PRO A 17 49.92 2.85 -5.25
CA PRO A 17 49.09 3.37 -6.33
C PRO A 17 49.37 2.61 -7.63
N ASP A 18 48.50 1.68 -8.02
CA ASP A 18 48.57 1.04 -9.34
C ASP A 18 47.16 0.69 -9.83
N CYS A 19 46.42 1.69 -10.31
CA CYS A 19 45.10 1.49 -10.92
C CYS A 19 44.84 2.51 -12.03
N LEU A 20 45.72 2.60 -13.02
CA LEU A 20 45.51 3.47 -14.19
C LEU A 20 45.87 2.85 -15.55
N ILE A 21 46.26 1.58 -15.61
CA ILE A 21 46.65 0.93 -16.86
C ILE A 21 45.99 -0.45 -16.98
N ARG A 22 44.65 -0.47 -17.07
CA ARG A 22 43.92 -1.68 -17.51
C ARG A 22 42.55 -1.43 -18.15
N PHE A 23 42.19 -0.16 -18.40
CA PHE A 23 40.87 0.22 -18.93
C PHE A 23 40.80 0.36 -20.46
N SER A 24 41.90 0.19 -21.19
CA SER A 24 41.92 0.48 -22.63
C SER A 24 41.80 -0.73 -23.58
N CYS A 25 41.71 -1.97 -23.07
CA CYS A 25 41.59 -3.18 -23.93
C CYS A 25 40.25 -3.92 -23.85
N LEU A 26 39.33 -3.52 -22.97
CA LEU A 26 38.01 -4.18 -22.83
C LEU A 26 36.90 -3.52 -23.66
N LEU A 27 37.15 -2.34 -24.24
CA LEU A 27 36.14 -1.60 -25.01
C LEU A 27 36.00 -2.08 -26.47
N SER A 28 36.99 -2.80 -27.02
CA SER A 28 36.95 -3.26 -28.43
C SER A 28 36.23 -4.60 -28.64
N ILE A 29 35.90 -5.34 -27.57
CA ILE A 29 35.20 -6.64 -27.68
C ILE A 29 33.67 -6.47 -27.60
N ILE A 30 33.18 -5.39 -26.98
CA ILE A 30 31.74 -5.15 -26.80
C ILE A 30 31.09 -4.60 -28.08
N ILE A 31 31.85 -3.96 -28.98
CA ILE A 31 31.32 -3.38 -30.23
C ILE A 31 31.07 -4.46 -31.30
N PHE A 32 31.69 -5.63 -31.21
CA PHE A 32 31.52 -6.71 -32.21
C PHE A 32 30.33 -7.65 -31.92
N LEU A 33 29.78 -7.65 -30.70
CA LEU A 33 28.67 -8.52 -30.30
C LEU A 33 27.28 -7.91 -30.50
N VAL A 34 27.20 -6.62 -30.85
CA VAL A 34 25.93 -5.90 -31.10
C VAL A 34 25.42 -6.09 -32.54
N LEU A 35 26.24 -6.62 -33.45
CA LEU A 35 25.90 -6.78 -34.89
C LEU A 35 25.58 -8.21 -35.33
N SER A 36 25.64 -9.21 -34.45
CA SER A 36 25.20 -10.58 -34.71
C SER A 36 24.00 -10.92 -33.84
N GLY A 37 22.82 -10.50 -34.32
CA GLY A 37 21.54 -10.67 -33.65
C GLY A 37 21.10 -12.12 -33.51
N THR A 38 21.43 -12.73 -32.38
CA THR A 38 20.72 -13.90 -31.83
C THR A 38 20.71 -13.81 -30.31
N ASN A 39 19.74 -13.10 -29.73
CA ASN A 39 19.40 -13.30 -28.32
C ASN A 39 18.72 -14.67 -28.20
N PRO A 40 19.17 -15.59 -27.33
CA PRO A 40 18.38 -16.76 -27.01
C PRO A 40 17.09 -16.26 -26.33
N ALA A 41 15.95 -16.48 -26.98
CA ALA A 41 14.65 -16.32 -26.37
C ALA A 41 14.58 -17.30 -25.20
N TYR A 42 14.62 -16.79 -23.97
CA TYR A 42 14.30 -17.56 -22.79
C TYR A 42 12.78 -17.67 -22.75
N SER A 43 12.25 -18.73 -23.34
CA SER A 43 10.84 -19.11 -23.18
C SER A 43 10.65 -19.54 -21.72
N TYR A 44 9.87 -18.77 -20.98
CA TYR A 44 9.17 -19.30 -19.83
C TYR A 44 8.05 -20.18 -20.40
N ASP A 45 8.26 -21.50 -20.39
CA ASP A 45 7.17 -22.45 -20.59
C ASP A 45 6.33 -22.45 -19.31
N GLU A 46 5.25 -21.68 -19.33
CA GLU A 46 4.21 -21.74 -18.31
C GLU A 46 3.36 -22.98 -18.61
N GLU A 47 3.66 -24.06 -17.89
CA GLU A 47 2.97 -25.34 -18.01
C GLU A 47 1.55 -25.20 -17.44
N SER A 48 0.63 -24.69 -18.27
CA SER A 48 -0.78 -24.55 -17.94
C SER A 48 -1.43 -25.94 -17.89
N HIS A 49 -1.53 -26.50 -16.69
CA HIS A 49 -2.37 -27.67 -16.42
C HIS A 49 -3.86 -27.30 -16.58
N HIS A 50 -4.37 -27.34 -17.81
CA HIS A 50 -5.79 -27.23 -18.09
C HIS A 50 -6.52 -28.51 -17.68
N SER A 51 -7.21 -28.44 -16.54
CA SER A 51 -8.20 -29.44 -16.11
C SER A 51 -9.62 -28.86 -16.15
N GLY A 52 -10.28 -29.03 -17.30
CA GLY A 52 -11.67 -29.48 -17.43
C GLY A 52 -12.82 -28.86 -16.62
N GLY A 53 -12.77 -27.58 -16.25
CA GLY A 53 -13.94 -26.77 -15.86
C GLY A 53 -13.94 -25.44 -16.64
N PRO A 54 -14.97 -24.58 -16.56
CA PRO A 54 -14.81 -23.20 -16.99
C PRO A 54 -13.78 -22.56 -16.07
N ALA A 55 -12.52 -22.57 -16.50
CA ALA A 55 -11.44 -21.90 -15.79
C ALA A 55 -11.77 -20.40 -15.75
N LEU A 56 -11.49 -19.77 -14.61
CA LEU A 56 -11.53 -18.32 -14.49
C LEU A 56 -10.66 -17.72 -15.61
N ASP A 57 -11.28 -16.99 -16.53
CA ASP A 57 -10.52 -16.13 -17.46
C ASP A 57 -10.04 -14.92 -16.67
N GLU A 58 -8.78 -14.96 -16.23
CA GLU A 58 -8.18 -13.90 -15.42
C GLU A 58 -8.18 -12.55 -16.15
N ALA A 59 -8.01 -12.53 -17.47
CA ALA A 59 -8.02 -11.30 -18.25
C ALA A 59 -9.43 -10.68 -18.30
N ALA A 60 -10.46 -11.51 -18.47
CA ALA A 60 -11.84 -11.07 -18.39
C ALA A 60 -12.22 -10.60 -16.98
N ALA A 61 -11.82 -11.34 -15.94
CA ALA A 61 -12.06 -10.99 -14.54
C ALA A 61 -11.40 -9.65 -14.17
N PHE A 62 -10.15 -9.45 -14.58
CA PHE A 62 -9.44 -8.18 -14.40
C PHE A 62 -10.14 -7.03 -15.14
N LYS A 63 -10.55 -7.24 -16.39
CA LYS A 63 -11.27 -6.23 -17.17
C LYS A 63 -12.61 -5.86 -16.52
N PHE A 64 -13.34 -6.83 -15.99
CA PHE A 64 -14.58 -6.60 -15.27
C PHE A 64 -14.36 -5.82 -13.97
N SER A 65 -13.36 -6.21 -13.18
CA SER A 65 -12.93 -5.48 -11.97
C SER A 65 -12.59 -4.02 -12.24
N GLN A 66 -11.83 -3.77 -13.31
CA GLN A 66 -11.47 -2.41 -13.73
C GLN A 66 -12.66 -1.60 -14.25
N SER A 67 -13.70 -2.26 -14.80
CA SER A 67 -14.92 -1.57 -15.24
C SER A 67 -15.76 -1.01 -14.09
N ALA A 68 -15.54 -1.51 -12.87
CA ALA A 68 -16.21 -1.01 -11.67
C ALA A 68 -15.62 0.29 -11.11
N LEU A 69 -14.46 0.75 -11.61
CA LEU A 69 -13.86 2.02 -11.18
C LEU A 69 -14.84 3.19 -11.41
N GLY A 70 -15.13 3.93 -10.34
CA GLY A 70 -16.09 5.04 -10.36
C GLY A 70 -17.56 4.66 -10.08
N ASN A 71 -17.89 3.37 -9.96
CA ASN A 71 -19.21 2.93 -9.50
C ASN A 71 -19.47 3.41 -8.08
N ASN A 72 -20.72 3.71 -7.75
CA ASN A 72 -21.15 3.92 -6.36
C ASN A 72 -21.75 2.62 -5.85
N ILE A 73 -21.34 2.22 -4.65
CA ILE A 73 -21.84 1.01 -4.00
C ILE A 73 -23.17 1.35 -3.30
N GLY A 74 -24.15 0.44 -3.40
CA GLY A 74 -25.44 0.55 -2.72
C GLY A 74 -25.32 0.40 -1.21
N ASP A 75 -26.38 0.74 -0.46
CA ASP A 75 -26.43 0.38 0.96
C ASP A 75 -26.81 -1.09 1.10
N HIS A 76 -25.93 -1.85 1.74
CA HIS A 76 -26.03 -3.30 1.90
C HIS A 76 -26.08 -3.62 3.39
N ARG A 77 -26.86 -4.63 3.77
CA ARG A 77 -26.98 -5.08 5.18
C ARG A 77 -26.05 -6.25 5.43
N PHE A 78 -25.44 -6.26 6.61
CA PHE A 78 -24.55 -7.32 7.04
C PHE A 78 -24.83 -7.69 8.48
N THR A 79 -24.30 -8.83 8.91
CA THR A 79 -24.19 -9.19 10.32
C THR A 79 -22.71 -9.23 10.68
N ASN A 80 -22.31 -8.48 11.71
CA ASN A 80 -20.92 -8.44 12.17
C ASN A 80 -20.54 -9.75 12.89
N SER A 81 -19.25 -9.91 13.21
CA SER A 81 -18.72 -11.09 13.90
C SER A 81 -19.30 -11.34 15.31
N ASP A 82 -19.92 -10.33 15.91
CA ASP A 82 -20.58 -10.42 17.22
C ASP A 82 -22.08 -10.77 17.10
N GLY A 83 -22.59 -10.92 15.89
CA GLY A 83 -23.98 -11.28 15.61
C GLY A 83 -24.93 -10.09 15.53
N GLU A 84 -24.42 -8.86 15.48
CA GLU A 84 -25.22 -7.64 15.38
C GLU A 84 -25.42 -7.22 13.92
N ASP A 85 -26.62 -6.73 13.61
CA ASP A 85 -26.92 -6.17 12.30
C ASP A 85 -26.19 -4.83 12.08
N THR A 86 -25.57 -4.68 10.93
CA THR A 86 -24.90 -3.45 10.48
C THR A 86 -25.24 -3.19 9.00
N ASN A 87 -24.86 -2.02 8.49
CA ASN A 87 -25.00 -1.69 7.08
C ASN A 87 -23.74 -0.99 6.54
N LEU A 88 -23.58 -0.96 5.22
CA LEU A 88 -22.41 -0.37 4.58
C LEU A 88 -22.24 1.10 4.99
N ALA A 89 -23.35 1.83 5.10
CA ALA A 89 -23.33 3.25 5.46
C ALA A 89 -22.59 3.56 6.78
N GLN A 90 -22.56 2.64 7.75
CA GLN A 90 -21.82 2.81 9.01
C GLN A 90 -20.29 2.87 8.83
N PHE A 91 -19.77 2.31 7.73
CA PHE A 91 -18.34 2.28 7.45
C PHE A 91 -17.88 3.42 6.53
N LEU A 92 -18.82 4.19 5.97
CA LEU A 92 -18.57 5.34 5.09
C LEU A 92 -18.27 6.62 5.88
N GLY A 93 -18.11 7.75 5.19
CA GLY A 93 -17.65 9.02 5.77
C GLY A 93 -16.12 9.16 5.87
N LYS A 94 -15.41 8.05 5.66
CA LYS A 94 -13.95 7.97 5.48
C LYS A 94 -13.64 6.89 4.44
N PRO A 95 -12.41 6.84 3.90
CA PRO A 95 -12.03 5.81 2.94
C PRO A 95 -12.26 4.40 3.52
N LEU A 96 -12.74 3.50 2.69
CA LEU A 96 -13.14 2.15 3.10
C LEU A 96 -12.44 1.11 2.22
N LEU A 97 -11.71 0.19 2.85
CA LEU A 97 -11.16 -0.98 2.19
C LEU A 97 -12.16 -2.14 2.30
N VAL A 98 -12.49 -2.75 1.18
CA VAL A 98 -13.36 -3.92 1.09
C VAL A 98 -12.55 -5.10 0.58
N SER A 99 -12.54 -6.19 1.36
CA SER A 99 -11.91 -7.46 1.00
C SER A 99 -12.95 -8.57 1.01
N LEU A 100 -13.27 -9.13 -0.15
CA LEU A 100 -14.15 -10.28 -0.25
C LEU A 100 -13.35 -11.54 0.03
N ILE A 101 -13.77 -12.31 1.02
CA ILE A 101 -13.11 -13.54 1.47
C ILE A 101 -14.12 -14.67 1.60
N TYR A 102 -13.64 -15.89 1.77
CA TYR A 102 -14.47 -17.00 2.21
C TYR A 102 -13.71 -17.84 3.24
N THR A 103 -14.37 -18.23 4.32
CA THR A 103 -13.70 -18.79 5.51
C THR A 103 -13.20 -20.22 5.31
N SER A 104 -13.74 -20.94 4.32
CA SER A 104 -13.30 -22.30 3.96
C SER A 104 -12.05 -22.33 3.06
N CYS A 105 -11.52 -21.17 2.69
CA CYS A 105 -10.29 -21.01 1.90
C CYS A 105 -9.04 -21.37 2.73
N TYR A 106 -8.30 -22.39 2.32
CA TYR A 106 -7.16 -22.90 3.09
C TYR A 106 -5.80 -22.25 2.76
N HIS A 107 -5.70 -21.47 1.67
CA HIS A 107 -4.41 -20.99 1.18
C HIS A 107 -4.37 -19.48 0.96
N THR A 108 -4.96 -18.98 -0.13
CA THR A 108 -4.80 -17.60 -0.58
C THR A 108 -5.41 -16.57 0.38
N CYS A 109 -6.63 -16.83 0.86
CA CYS A 109 -7.36 -15.87 1.69
C CYS A 109 -6.70 -15.63 3.06
N PRO A 110 -6.22 -16.66 3.79
CA PRO A 110 -5.41 -16.48 4.99
C PRO A 110 -4.13 -15.66 4.75
N ILE A 111 -3.40 -15.93 3.65
CA ILE A 111 -2.16 -15.22 3.31
C ILE A 111 -2.45 -13.75 3.01
N LEU A 112 -3.40 -13.48 2.12
CA LEU A 112 -3.82 -12.12 1.76
C LEU A 112 -4.33 -11.34 2.99
N THR A 113 -5.15 -11.96 3.82
CA THR A 113 -5.69 -11.32 5.04
C THR A 113 -4.58 -10.95 6.01
N LYS A 114 -3.58 -11.83 6.20
CA LYS A 114 -2.44 -11.54 7.07
C LYS A 114 -1.56 -10.43 6.49
N HIS A 115 -1.28 -10.48 5.18
CA HIS A 115 -0.51 -9.44 4.50
C HIS A 115 -1.21 -8.08 4.58
N LEU A 116 -2.52 -8.04 4.31
CA LEU A 116 -3.34 -6.84 4.47
C LEU A 116 -3.30 -6.32 5.93
N SER A 117 -3.29 -7.19 6.94
CA SER A 117 -3.08 -6.79 8.36
C SER A 117 -1.77 -6.05 8.59
N ASP A 118 -0.68 -6.48 7.95
CA ASP A 118 0.61 -5.81 8.08
C ASP A 118 0.61 -4.45 7.36
N VAL A 119 0.01 -4.38 6.16
CA VAL A 119 -0.08 -3.10 5.43
C VAL A 119 -1.04 -2.11 6.12
N VAL A 120 -2.15 -2.58 6.69
CA VAL A 120 -3.10 -1.74 7.44
C VAL A 120 -2.42 -1.13 8.68
N ARG A 121 -1.54 -1.86 9.38
CA ARG A 121 -0.74 -1.28 10.48
C ARG A 121 0.19 -0.17 9.98
N ILE A 122 0.88 -0.40 8.87
CA ILE A 122 1.74 0.63 8.24
C ILE A 122 0.92 1.87 7.86
N ALA A 123 -0.28 1.66 7.31
CA ALA A 123 -1.20 2.73 6.95
C ALA A 123 -1.66 3.51 8.18
N ARG A 124 -2.06 2.84 9.27
CA ARG A 124 -2.44 3.48 10.54
C ARG A 124 -1.31 4.31 11.14
N ASP A 125 -0.10 3.78 11.16
CA ASP A 125 1.10 4.49 11.63
C ASP A 125 1.35 5.78 10.81
N ALA A 126 1.04 5.77 9.52
CA ALA A 126 1.25 6.89 8.61
C ALA A 126 0.10 7.92 8.64
N LEU A 127 -1.14 7.45 8.74
CA LEU A 127 -2.37 8.24 8.51
C LEU A 127 -3.11 8.61 9.81
N GLY A 128 -2.87 7.89 10.89
CA GLY A 128 -3.65 7.96 12.14
C GLY A 128 -4.66 6.80 12.25
N ASP A 129 -5.02 6.49 13.50
CA ASP A 129 -5.79 5.28 13.84
C ASP A 129 -7.22 5.25 13.27
N ASP A 130 -7.87 6.40 13.08
CA ASP A 130 -9.27 6.50 12.66
C ASP A 130 -9.46 6.98 11.22
N SER A 131 -8.36 7.08 10.44
CA SER A 131 -8.33 7.73 9.14
C SER A 131 -9.04 6.97 8.01
N PHE A 132 -9.27 5.66 8.17
CA PHE A 132 -10.01 4.82 7.23
C PHE A 132 -10.72 3.67 7.96
N SER A 133 -11.49 2.87 7.23
CA SER A 133 -12.16 1.65 7.69
C SER A 133 -11.76 0.45 6.82
N VAL A 134 -11.86 -0.75 7.36
CA VAL A 134 -11.64 -2.00 6.64
C VAL A 134 -12.80 -2.95 6.92
N ILE A 135 -13.36 -3.56 5.88
CA ILE A 135 -14.32 -4.65 6.01
C ILE A 135 -13.85 -5.86 5.23
N SER A 136 -13.98 -7.03 5.87
CA SER A 136 -13.85 -8.32 5.20
C SER A 136 -15.23 -8.97 5.14
N VAL A 137 -15.76 -9.20 3.94
CA VAL A 137 -17.09 -9.77 3.74
C VAL A 137 -16.97 -11.20 3.26
N GLY A 138 -17.63 -12.13 3.94
CA GLY A 138 -17.73 -13.53 3.56
C GLY A 138 -18.64 -13.71 2.36
N PHE A 139 -18.12 -14.22 1.23
CA PHE A 139 -18.92 -14.42 0.02
C PHE A 139 -19.50 -15.82 -0.12
N ASP A 140 -19.01 -16.82 0.63
CA ASP A 140 -19.61 -18.15 0.69
C ASP A 140 -20.75 -18.16 1.72
N THR A 141 -21.89 -17.56 1.36
CA THR A 141 -23.01 -17.30 2.28
C THR A 141 -23.59 -18.55 2.94
N ALA A 142 -23.36 -19.74 2.36
CA ALA A 142 -23.76 -21.02 2.94
C ALA A 142 -22.90 -21.44 4.15
N VAL A 143 -21.67 -20.92 4.24
CA VAL A 143 -20.65 -21.33 5.22
C VAL A 143 -20.19 -20.15 6.08
N ASP A 144 -20.11 -18.94 5.53
CA ASP A 144 -19.52 -17.77 6.18
C ASP A 144 -20.48 -17.10 7.16
N SER A 145 -20.82 -17.81 8.23
CA SER A 145 -21.61 -17.27 9.34
C SER A 145 -20.82 -16.25 10.17
N PRO A 146 -21.48 -15.37 10.95
CA PRO A 146 -20.82 -14.45 11.88
C PRO A 146 -19.76 -15.12 12.76
N GLU A 147 -20.08 -16.31 13.29
CA GLU A 147 -19.18 -17.10 14.11
C GLU A 147 -17.92 -17.54 13.35
N ARG A 148 -18.07 -17.99 12.10
CA ARG A 148 -16.94 -18.42 11.28
C ARG A 148 -16.07 -17.25 10.84
N MET A 149 -16.68 -16.11 10.55
CA MET A 149 -15.98 -14.86 10.28
C MET A 149 -15.17 -14.40 11.51
N ARG A 150 -15.73 -14.52 12.72
CA ARG A 150 -15.03 -14.25 13.99
C ARG A 150 -13.83 -15.18 14.20
N ILE A 151 -14.00 -16.48 13.97
CA ILE A 151 -12.92 -17.47 14.07
C ILE A 151 -11.82 -17.15 13.05
N PHE A 152 -12.19 -16.86 11.80
CA PHE A 152 -11.23 -16.51 10.74
C PHE A 152 -10.38 -15.29 11.11
N ALA A 153 -10.99 -14.22 11.64
CA ALA A 153 -10.27 -13.04 12.10
C ALA A 153 -9.31 -13.37 13.27
N LYS A 154 -9.81 -14.12 14.26
CA LYS A 154 -9.06 -14.48 15.48
C LYS A 154 -7.85 -15.34 15.17
N GLU A 155 -7.99 -16.36 14.33
CA GLU A 155 -6.88 -17.23 13.93
C GLU A 155 -5.77 -16.49 13.17
N ARG A 156 -6.10 -15.34 12.57
CA ARG A 156 -5.16 -14.50 11.81
C ARG A 156 -4.60 -13.36 12.66
N GLY A 157 -4.98 -13.30 13.94
CA GLY A 157 -4.53 -12.29 14.88
C GLY A 157 -4.95 -10.88 14.49
N ILE A 158 -6.15 -10.73 13.95
CA ILE A 158 -6.73 -9.43 13.63
C ILE A 158 -7.56 -8.95 14.82
N ASP A 159 -7.11 -7.86 15.43
CA ASP A 159 -7.64 -7.25 16.65
C ASP A 159 -7.85 -5.72 16.51
N MET A 160 -7.86 -5.22 15.27
CA MET A 160 -7.91 -3.78 14.99
C MET A 160 -9.35 -3.26 14.99
N PRO A 161 -9.69 -2.21 15.78
CA PRO A 161 -11.06 -1.68 15.84
C PRO A 161 -11.62 -1.15 14.51
N ILE A 162 -10.73 -0.72 13.60
CA ILE A 162 -11.14 -0.23 12.27
C ILE A 162 -11.51 -1.35 11.29
N TRP A 163 -11.29 -2.62 11.66
CA TRP A 163 -11.49 -3.76 10.77
C TRP A 163 -12.63 -4.65 11.25
N SER A 164 -13.74 -4.67 10.51
CA SER A 164 -14.89 -5.54 10.78
C SER A 164 -14.95 -6.74 9.83
N PHE A 165 -15.38 -7.89 10.36
CA PHE A 165 -15.62 -9.11 9.59
C PHE A 165 -17.12 -9.35 9.52
N LEU A 166 -17.65 -9.47 8.30
CA LEU A 166 -19.07 -9.35 8.00
C LEU A 166 -19.60 -10.58 7.26
N SER A 167 -20.75 -11.07 7.71
CA SER A 167 -21.54 -12.10 7.05
C SER A 167 -22.77 -11.47 6.37
N THR A 168 -23.27 -12.10 5.31
CA THR A 168 -24.43 -11.59 4.55
C THR A 168 -25.17 -12.70 3.83
N ASP A 169 -26.33 -12.37 3.27
CA ASP A 169 -27.11 -13.25 2.39
C ASP A 169 -26.67 -13.21 0.92
N GLN A 170 -27.14 -14.17 0.13
CA GLN A 170 -26.74 -14.33 -1.27
C GLN A 170 -27.15 -13.14 -2.16
N SER A 171 -28.30 -12.52 -1.92
CA SER A 171 -28.75 -11.40 -2.77
C SER A 171 -27.86 -10.16 -2.59
N THR A 172 -27.43 -9.92 -1.35
CA THR A 172 -26.50 -8.84 -1.01
C THR A 172 -25.12 -9.10 -1.61
N ILE A 173 -24.58 -10.32 -1.54
CA ILE A 173 -23.25 -10.60 -2.11
C ILE A 173 -23.26 -10.53 -3.65
N ASP A 174 -24.35 -10.93 -4.29
CA ASP A 174 -24.50 -10.85 -5.75
C ASP A 174 -24.48 -9.37 -6.21
N ALA A 175 -25.22 -8.51 -5.51
CA ALA A 175 -25.25 -7.07 -5.77
C ALA A 175 -23.88 -6.43 -5.50
N LEU A 176 -23.32 -6.66 -4.31
CA LEU A 176 -22.03 -6.10 -3.90
C LEU A 176 -20.90 -6.55 -4.84
N SER A 177 -20.86 -7.82 -5.22
CA SER A 177 -19.84 -8.34 -6.14
C SER A 177 -19.95 -7.69 -7.51
N SER A 178 -21.17 -7.49 -8.03
CA SER A 178 -21.40 -6.79 -9.30
C SER A 178 -20.92 -5.34 -9.24
N GLU A 179 -21.24 -4.62 -8.16
CA GLU A 179 -20.87 -3.21 -7.97
C GLU A 179 -19.35 -3.02 -7.82
N LEU A 180 -18.69 -3.95 -7.13
CA LEU A 180 -17.22 -3.96 -6.93
C LEU A 180 -16.44 -4.55 -8.11
N GLY A 181 -17.12 -5.11 -9.12
CA GLY A 181 -16.45 -5.78 -10.24
C GLY A 181 -15.76 -7.08 -9.84
N PHE A 182 -16.28 -7.78 -8.82
CA PHE A 182 -15.76 -9.06 -8.36
C PHE A 182 -16.51 -10.23 -9.02
N ILE A 183 -15.74 -11.20 -9.52
CA ILE A 183 -16.27 -12.44 -10.09
C ILE A 183 -15.61 -13.61 -9.38
N TYR A 184 -16.42 -14.61 -9.05
CA TYR A 184 -15.98 -15.86 -8.47
C TYR A 184 -16.74 -17.03 -9.10
N PHE A 185 -16.08 -18.19 -9.19
CA PHE A 185 -16.68 -19.43 -9.68
C PHE A 185 -16.41 -20.56 -8.68
N ARG A 186 -17.36 -21.47 -8.53
CA ARG A 186 -17.14 -22.67 -7.72
C ARG A 186 -16.20 -23.63 -8.45
N SER A 187 -15.17 -24.11 -7.76
CA SER A 187 -14.20 -25.06 -8.28
C SER A 187 -14.06 -26.26 -7.31
N PRO A 188 -13.44 -27.39 -7.72
CA PRO A 188 -13.21 -28.52 -6.84
C PRO A 188 -12.35 -28.18 -5.60
N LYS A 189 -11.61 -27.06 -5.65
CA LYS A 189 -10.76 -26.56 -4.56
C LYS A 189 -11.46 -25.50 -3.68
N GLY A 190 -12.74 -25.23 -3.93
CA GLY A 190 -13.53 -24.20 -3.25
C GLY A 190 -14.07 -23.18 -4.26
N PHE A 191 -13.43 -22.02 -4.33
CA PHE A 191 -13.79 -20.97 -5.29
C PHE A 191 -12.55 -20.41 -5.97
N ASP A 192 -12.66 -20.22 -7.29
CA ASP A 192 -11.67 -19.54 -8.12
C ASP A 192 -12.14 -18.09 -8.30
N HIS A 193 -11.30 -17.13 -7.90
CA HIS A 193 -11.57 -15.71 -8.04
C HIS A 193 -10.26 -14.93 -8.13
N LEU A 194 -10.34 -13.71 -8.67
CA LEU A 194 -9.21 -12.80 -8.67
C LEU A 194 -8.97 -12.30 -7.23
N ALA A 195 -7.73 -12.38 -6.74
CA ALA A 195 -7.36 -11.78 -5.46
C ALA A 195 -7.36 -10.26 -5.63
N GLN A 196 -8.40 -9.60 -5.10
CA GLN A 196 -8.54 -8.15 -5.15
C GLN A 196 -9.01 -7.56 -3.83
N ILE A 197 -8.54 -6.35 -3.54
CA ILE A 197 -9.04 -5.46 -2.49
C ILE A 197 -9.56 -4.20 -3.17
N THR A 198 -10.76 -3.80 -2.83
CA THR A 198 -11.39 -2.59 -3.38
C THR A 198 -11.27 -1.44 -2.39
N LEU A 199 -10.72 -0.32 -2.83
CA LEU A 199 -10.67 0.93 -2.07
C LEU A 199 -11.83 1.83 -2.52
N LEU A 200 -12.70 2.16 -1.59
CA LEU A 200 -13.79 3.10 -1.74
C LEU A 200 -13.41 4.46 -1.13
N ASP A 201 -13.90 5.54 -1.73
CA ASP A 201 -13.84 6.86 -1.10
C ASP A 201 -14.90 7.02 0.01
N ALA A 202 -14.85 8.16 0.72
CA ALA A 202 -15.77 8.46 1.82
C ALA A 202 -17.26 8.46 1.43
N GLY A 203 -17.57 8.60 0.13
CA GLY A 203 -18.94 8.57 -0.40
C GLY A 203 -19.37 7.20 -0.91
N GLY A 204 -18.54 6.16 -0.77
CA GLY A 204 -18.85 4.81 -1.27
C GLY A 204 -18.59 4.64 -2.77
N ARG A 205 -17.76 5.49 -3.38
CA ARG A 205 -17.36 5.32 -4.78
C ARG A 205 -16.10 4.46 -4.89
N VAL A 206 -16.09 3.51 -5.82
CA VAL A 206 -14.90 2.71 -6.16
C VAL A 206 -13.79 3.62 -6.68
N TYR A 207 -12.75 3.79 -5.87
CA TYR A 207 -11.60 4.64 -6.19
C TYR A 207 -10.47 3.84 -6.85
N ARG A 208 -10.16 2.65 -6.29
CA ARG A 208 -9.07 1.81 -6.81
C ARG A 208 -9.28 0.33 -6.52
N GLN A 209 -8.80 -0.52 -7.42
CA GLN A 209 -8.65 -1.96 -7.20
C GLN A 209 -7.17 -2.30 -7.00
N ILE A 210 -6.89 -3.16 -6.04
CA ILE A 210 -5.55 -3.62 -5.69
C ILE A 210 -5.54 -5.13 -5.84
N TYR A 211 -4.57 -5.67 -6.58
CA TYR A 211 -4.56 -7.06 -6.99
C TYR A 211 -3.39 -7.83 -6.37
N GLY A 212 -3.58 -9.15 -6.25
CA GLY A 212 -2.58 -10.08 -5.75
C GLY A 212 -2.69 -10.33 -4.24
N ASP A 213 -2.06 -11.41 -3.79
CA ASP A 213 -1.95 -11.80 -2.39
C ASP A 213 -0.75 -11.18 -1.66
N ASN A 214 0.23 -10.68 -2.41
CA ASN A 214 1.43 -10.02 -1.91
C ASN A 214 1.74 -8.76 -2.74
N PHE A 215 1.27 -7.61 -2.27
CA PHE A 215 1.51 -6.30 -2.89
C PHE A 215 2.38 -5.40 -2.00
N GLU A 216 3.14 -4.50 -2.62
CA GLU A 216 3.96 -3.55 -1.87
C GLU A 216 3.10 -2.50 -1.13
N PRO A 217 3.43 -2.14 0.12
CA PRO A 217 2.63 -1.20 0.92
C PRO A 217 2.24 0.11 0.20
N PRO A 218 3.10 0.78 -0.58
CA PRO A 218 2.74 2.02 -1.28
C PRO A 218 1.56 1.87 -2.26
N VAL A 219 1.31 0.66 -2.78
CA VAL A 219 0.17 0.39 -3.69
C VAL A 219 -1.17 0.64 -2.99
N LEU A 220 -1.24 0.40 -1.68
CA LEU A 220 -2.42 0.65 -0.84
C LEU A 220 -2.35 2.01 -0.14
N VAL A 221 -1.19 2.35 0.43
CA VAL A 221 -1.06 3.50 1.34
C VAL A 221 -1.07 4.84 0.60
N GLU A 222 -0.47 4.96 -0.59
CA GLU A 222 -0.49 6.23 -1.33
C GLU A 222 -1.91 6.62 -1.79
N PRO A 223 -2.71 5.71 -2.39
CA PRO A 223 -4.12 6.01 -2.69
C PRO A 223 -4.96 6.37 -1.46
N LEU A 224 -4.68 5.73 -0.30
CA LEU A 224 -5.31 6.11 0.95
C LEU A 224 -4.91 7.52 1.40
N LYS A 225 -3.62 7.88 1.31
CA LYS A 225 -3.13 9.24 1.60
C LYS A 225 -3.85 10.27 0.73
N ASP A 226 -4.04 9.99 -0.56
CA ASP A 226 -4.77 10.88 -1.48
C ASP A 226 -6.23 11.08 -1.03
N LEU A 227 -6.91 10.01 -0.59
CA LEU A 227 -8.30 10.12 -0.15
C LEU A 227 -8.45 10.78 1.24
N VAL A 228 -7.50 10.53 2.14
CA VAL A 228 -7.51 11.08 3.51
C VAL A 228 -7.11 12.56 3.50
N PHE A 229 -6.11 12.95 2.71
CA PHE A 229 -5.55 14.30 2.72
C PHE A 229 -5.88 15.15 1.48
N GLY A 230 -6.20 14.53 0.34
CA GLY A 230 -6.33 15.20 -0.96
C GLY A 230 -7.75 15.66 -1.37
N LYS A 231 -8.82 15.24 -0.67
CA LYS A 231 -10.17 15.79 -0.89
C LYS A 231 -10.45 16.97 0.04
N HIS A 232 -10.12 18.18 -0.41
CA HIS A 232 -10.52 19.42 0.25
C HIS A 232 -12.03 19.65 0.08
N THR A 233 -12.83 19.31 1.10
CA THR A 233 -14.16 19.89 1.28
C THR A 233 -14.12 20.73 2.56
N GLU A 234 -13.90 22.03 2.39
CA GLU A 234 -14.24 23.11 3.32
C GLU A 234 -13.90 22.99 4.82
N SER A 235 -13.00 22.11 5.25
CA SER A 235 -12.48 22.16 6.62
C SER A 235 -11.37 23.20 6.69
N ASP A 236 -11.58 24.24 7.51
CA ASP A 236 -10.64 25.28 7.96
C ASP A 236 -9.30 25.36 7.20
N LEU A 237 -9.02 26.51 6.59
CA LEU A 237 -7.78 26.77 5.84
C LEU A 237 -6.51 26.29 6.58
N LEU A 238 -6.52 26.31 7.92
CA LEU A 238 -5.45 25.77 8.76
C LEU A 238 -5.28 24.24 8.66
N THR A 239 -6.37 23.47 8.73
CA THR A 239 -6.38 22.00 8.68
C THR A 239 -6.00 21.51 7.28
N GLY A 240 -6.45 22.21 6.23
CA GLY A 240 -6.03 21.93 4.86
C GLY A 240 -4.52 22.09 4.65
N TRP A 241 -3.91 23.14 5.24
CA TRP A 241 -2.45 23.34 5.18
C TRP A 241 -1.68 22.25 5.94
N ILE A 242 -2.16 21.81 7.11
CA ILE A 242 -1.54 20.73 7.89
C ILE A 242 -1.62 19.38 7.15
N ASN A 243 -2.75 19.09 6.49
CA ASN A 243 -2.93 17.85 5.71
C ASN A 243 -2.03 17.82 4.48
N ASN A 244 -1.88 18.94 3.76
CA ASN A 244 -0.93 19.06 2.66
C ASN A 244 0.51 18.82 3.14
N ILE A 245 0.88 19.43 4.26
CA ILE A 245 2.17 19.18 4.91
C ILE A 245 2.36 17.67 5.20
N ARG A 246 1.39 16.99 5.81
CA ARG A 246 1.50 15.55 6.12
C ARG A 246 1.62 14.68 4.86
N LEU A 247 0.88 15.01 3.81
CA LEU A 247 0.92 14.32 2.53
C LEU A 247 2.32 14.36 1.91
N PHE A 248 2.94 15.56 1.87
CA PHE A 248 4.27 15.75 1.27
C PHE A 248 5.44 15.33 2.16
N CYS A 249 5.27 15.38 3.49
CA CYS A 249 6.37 15.14 4.42
C CYS A 249 6.48 13.68 4.89
N THR A 250 5.60 12.77 4.48
CA THR A 250 5.70 11.34 4.81
C THR A 250 6.30 10.54 3.66
N ILE A 251 7.53 10.06 3.85
CA ILE A 251 8.26 9.25 2.85
C ILE A 251 8.28 7.78 3.30
N TYR A 252 7.99 6.89 2.36
CA TYR A 252 8.08 5.44 2.57
C TYR A 252 9.55 4.97 2.54
N ASP A 253 9.97 4.22 3.57
CA ASP A 253 11.27 3.56 3.63
C ASP A 253 11.13 2.06 3.31
N PRO A 254 11.59 1.58 2.14
CA PRO A 254 11.44 0.18 1.74
C PRO A 254 12.29 -0.79 2.59
N THR A 255 13.37 -0.31 3.22
CA THR A 255 14.23 -1.17 4.04
C THR A 255 13.61 -1.50 5.39
N ARG A 256 12.79 -0.59 5.93
CA ARG A 256 12.15 -0.73 7.24
C ARG A 256 10.64 -0.94 7.17
N LYS A 257 10.06 -0.98 5.95
CA LYS A 257 8.61 -1.13 5.69
C LYS A 257 7.76 -0.18 6.52
N ARG A 258 8.16 1.09 6.61
CA ARG A 258 7.46 2.11 7.41
C ARG A 258 7.54 3.48 6.79
N TYR A 259 6.55 4.31 7.09
CA TYR A 259 6.59 5.74 6.77
C TYR A 259 7.34 6.51 7.86
N ARG A 260 8.05 7.56 7.45
CA ARG A 260 8.72 8.51 8.33
C ARG A 260 8.46 9.94 7.90
N PHE A 261 8.44 10.85 8.86
CA PHE A 261 8.40 12.28 8.58
C PHE A 261 9.78 12.77 8.14
N ASP A 262 9.84 13.39 6.96
CA ASP A 262 11.03 14.07 6.47
C ASP A 262 11.03 15.53 6.96
N TYR A 263 11.90 15.81 7.93
CA TYR A 263 12.08 17.15 8.49
C TYR A 263 12.94 18.06 7.62
N SER A 264 13.59 17.55 6.56
CA SER A 264 14.52 18.32 5.73
C SER A 264 13.84 19.51 5.04
N ILE A 265 12.59 19.35 4.60
CA ILE A 265 11.81 20.43 3.98
C ILE A 265 11.51 21.56 4.98
N PHE A 266 11.15 21.23 6.23
CA PHE A 266 10.91 22.23 7.27
C PHE A 266 12.19 22.95 7.69
N ILE A 267 13.28 22.21 7.81
CA ILE A 267 14.59 22.78 8.10
C ILE A 267 15.00 23.73 6.97
N ALA A 268 14.81 23.35 5.71
CA ALA A 268 15.10 24.19 4.56
C ALA A 268 14.23 25.47 4.53
N ILE A 269 12.91 25.35 4.78
CA ILE A 269 12.00 26.50 4.89
C ILE A 269 12.42 27.41 6.05
N GLY A 270 12.74 26.85 7.21
CA GLY A 270 13.18 27.61 8.39
C GLY A 270 14.47 28.38 8.14
N ILE A 271 15.47 27.75 7.52
CA ILE A 271 16.71 28.40 7.10
C ILE A 271 16.41 29.51 6.06
N GLY A 272 15.51 29.24 5.11
CA GLY A 272 15.07 30.22 4.12
C GLY A 272 14.44 31.46 4.75
N ILE A 273 13.49 31.29 5.67
CA ILE A 273 12.84 32.38 6.39
C ILE A 273 13.84 33.18 7.22
N LEU A 274 14.77 32.52 7.93
CA LEU A 274 15.81 33.19 8.70
C LEU A 274 16.72 34.04 7.80
N THR A 275 17.13 33.51 6.66
CA THR A 275 18.02 34.20 5.72
C THR A 275 17.33 35.40 5.06
N LEU A 276 16.09 35.22 4.60
CA LEU A 276 15.28 36.30 4.04
C LEU A 276 14.95 37.38 5.08
N GLY A 277 14.62 36.97 6.31
CA GLY A 277 14.34 37.87 7.43
C GLY A 277 15.57 38.70 7.81
N ALA A 278 16.75 38.09 7.91
CA ALA A 278 18.01 38.79 8.17
C ALA A 278 18.32 39.82 7.07
N THR A 279 18.11 39.44 5.81
CA THR A 279 18.31 40.33 4.65
C THR A 279 17.33 41.51 4.68
N ALA A 280 16.05 41.26 4.95
CA ALA A 280 15.05 42.31 5.07
C ALA A 280 15.35 43.28 6.24
N ILE A 281 15.76 42.76 7.40
CA ILE A 281 16.16 43.58 8.55
C ILE A 281 17.38 44.44 8.20
N PHE A 282 18.37 43.87 7.50
CA PHE A 282 19.55 44.61 7.04
C PHE A 282 19.16 45.76 6.10
N VAL A 283 18.33 45.48 5.09
CA VAL A 283 17.83 46.49 4.14
C VAL A 283 17.04 47.59 4.85
N VAL A 284 16.13 47.24 5.76
CA VAL A 284 15.35 48.24 6.51
C VAL A 284 16.26 49.08 7.41
N ARG A 285 17.27 48.47 8.04
CA ARG A 285 18.26 49.19 8.87
C ARG A 285 19.10 50.15 8.04
N SER A 286 19.61 49.71 6.90
CA SER A 286 20.43 50.57 6.02
C SER A 286 19.61 51.73 5.46
N TRP A 287 18.35 51.49 5.09
CA TRP A 287 17.46 52.54 4.58
C TRP A 287 17.11 53.58 5.64
N ARG A 288 16.90 53.15 6.90
CA ARG A 288 16.69 54.07 8.03
C ARG A 288 17.94 54.91 8.34
N GLN A 289 19.14 54.34 8.26
CA GLN A 289 20.39 55.08 8.49
C GLN A 289 20.61 56.17 7.44
N HIS A 290 20.35 55.89 6.16
CA HIS A 290 20.48 56.88 5.09
C HIS A 290 19.51 58.06 5.24
N LYS A 291 18.28 57.83 5.74
CA LYS A 291 17.31 58.92 5.97
C LYS A 291 17.70 59.84 7.13
N SER A 292 18.51 59.38 8.09
CA SER A 292 18.94 60.20 9.22
C SER A 292 20.16 61.10 8.92
N THR A 293 20.83 60.86 7.79
CA THR A 293 22.04 61.60 7.37
C THR A 293 21.78 62.62 6.25
N ALA A 294 20.54 62.71 5.77
CA ALA A 294 20.07 63.69 4.79
C ALA A 294 19.13 64.68 5.47
#